data_AF-A0A358IGT1-F1
#
_entry.id   AF-A0A358IGT1-F1
#
_cell.length_a   1.000
_cell.length_b   1.000
_cell.length_c   1.000
_cell.angle_alpha   90.00
_cell.angle_beta   90.00
_cell.angle_gamma   90.00
#
_symmetry.space_group_name_H-M   'P 1'
#
loop_
_entity.id
_entity.type
_entity.pdbx_description
1 polymer ?
#
loop_
_entity_poly.entity_id
_entity_poly.type
_entity_poly.pdbx_seq_one_letter_code
_entity_poly.pdbx_strand_id
1 'polypeptide(L)' 'LGLNSRVVITGDKTQIDLSNKSDSGLLEVEDILGSVEGIKVIYLDGKDVIRHRLVKDIIKAYAKVGGGEEL' A
#
# COMPACT_ATOMS: atom_id res chain seq x y z
N LEU A 1 13.82 16.44 -13.45
CA LEU A 1 13.94 15.03 -13.90
C LEU A 1 14.57 15.03 -15.29
N GLY A 2 15.54 14.14 -15.54
CA GLY A 2 16.21 14.06 -16.84
C GLY A 2 15.31 13.44 -17.92
N LEU A 3 15.72 13.59 -19.18
CA LEU A 3 15.06 12.93 -20.31
C LEU A 3 15.00 11.40 -20.06
N ASN A 4 13.85 10.77 -20.30
CA ASN A 4 13.59 9.34 -20.09
C ASN A 4 13.67 8.82 -18.63
N SER A 5 13.64 9.69 -17.63
CA SER A 5 13.56 9.25 -16.24
C SER A 5 12.13 8.94 -15.80
N ARG A 6 12.00 8.05 -14.80
CA ARG A 6 10.74 7.71 -14.13
C ARG A 6 10.90 7.91 -12.63
N VAL A 7 9.83 8.27 -11.95
CA VAL A 7 9.77 8.37 -10.49
C VAL A 7 8.70 7.39 -9.99
N VAL A 8 8.99 6.76 -8.86
CA VAL A 8 8.05 5.89 -8.15
C VAL A 8 7.96 6.41 -6.73
N ILE A 9 6.73 6.61 -6.27
CA ILE A 9 6.40 6.96 -4.89
C ILE A 9 5.69 5.74 -4.31
N THR A 10 6.13 5.30 -3.13
CA THR A 10 5.55 4.13 -2.43
C THR A 10 5.01 4.55 -1.08
N GLY A 11 3.91 3.96 -0.65
CA GLY A 11 3.35 4.16 0.68
C GLY A 11 2.27 3.13 1.01
N ASP A 12 1.91 3.04 2.29
CA ASP A 12 0.81 2.20 2.78
C ASP A 12 -0.33 3.12 3.27
N LYS A 13 -1.41 3.18 2.50
CA LYS A 13 -2.56 4.03 2.83
C LYS A 13 -3.33 3.60 4.08
N THR A 14 -3.06 2.41 4.62
CA THR A 14 -3.67 1.93 5.87
C THR A 14 -2.92 2.45 7.11
N GLN A 15 -1.67 2.89 6.94
CA GLN A 15 -0.80 3.37 8.02
C GLN A 15 -0.76 4.90 8.08
N ILE A 16 -1.90 5.51 8.40
CA ILE A 16 -2.02 6.97 8.58
C ILE A 16 -1.96 7.30 10.07
N ASP A 17 -0.83 7.89 10.50
CA ASP A 17 -0.59 8.31 11.88
C ASP A 17 -0.76 9.83 12.06
N LEU A 18 -1.84 10.36 11.51
CA LEU A 18 -2.20 11.79 11.58
C LEU A 18 -3.46 11.97 12.40
N SER A 19 -3.60 13.13 13.05
CA SER A 19 -4.76 13.49 13.87
C SER A 19 -6.08 13.35 13.10
N ASN A 20 -6.10 13.73 11.82
CA ASN A 20 -7.19 13.41 10.90
C ASN A 20 -6.66 12.61 9.71
N LYS A 21 -7.36 11.53 9.34
CA LYS A 21 -6.96 10.70 8.19
C LYS A 21 -6.99 11.46 6.86
N SER A 22 -7.88 12.45 6.74
CA SER A 22 -7.99 13.32 5.57
C SER A 22 -6.75 14.17 5.33
N ASP A 23 -5.90 14.36 6.33
CA ASP A 23 -4.68 15.17 6.22
C ASP A 23 -3.54 14.37 5.56
N SER A 24 -3.80 13.11 5.16
CA SER A 24 -2.83 12.26 4.47
C SER A 24 -2.57 12.75 3.05
N GLY A 25 -1.37 13.27 2.82
CA GLY A 25 -0.91 13.63 1.48
C GLY A 25 -0.89 12.44 0.50
N LEU A 26 -0.80 11.19 0.98
CA LEU A 26 -0.87 10.00 0.12
C LEU A 26 -2.30 9.80 -0.42
N LEU A 27 -3.32 10.03 0.41
CA LEU A 27 -4.72 9.97 -0.03
C LEU A 27 -5.04 11.14 -0.96
N GLU A 28 -4.57 12.35 -0.61
CA GLU A 28 -4.77 13.54 -1.43
C GLU A 28 -4.15 13.39 -2.83
N VAL A 29 -2.93 12.86 -2.93
CA VAL A 29 -2.26 12.63 -4.22
C VAL A 29 -2.99 11.59 -5.07
N GLU A 30 -3.57 10.55 -4.46
CA GLU A 30 -4.39 9.55 -5.16
C GLU A 30 -5.59 10.20 -5.86
N ASP A 31 -6.30 11.09 -5.16
CA ASP A 31 -7.46 11.80 -5.68
C ASP A 31 -7.08 12.86 -6.74
N ILE A 32 -6.02 13.63 -6.50
CA ILE A 32 -5.61 14.73 -7.40
C ILE A 32 -4.93 14.20 -8.65
N LEU A 33 -3.99 13.26 -8.53
CA LEU A 33 -3.14 12.80 -9.64
C LEU A 33 -3.70 11.58 -10.38
N GLY A 34 -4.74 10.92 -9.86
CA GLY A 34 -5.32 9.72 -10.46
C GLY A 34 -5.89 9.92 -11.88
N SER A 35 -6.22 11.17 -12.24
CA SER A 35 -6.73 11.54 -13.57
C SER A 35 -5.68 12.11 -14.53
N VAL A 36 -4.44 12.32 -14.07
CA VAL A 36 -3.39 12.96 -14.85
C VAL A 36 -2.77 11.97 -15.84
N GLU A 37 -2.78 12.33 -17.12
CA GLU A 37 -2.15 11.53 -18.18
C GLU A 37 -0.66 11.34 -17.91
N GLY A 38 -0.18 10.10 -18.00
CA GLY A 38 1.22 9.73 -17.74
C GLY A 38 1.52 9.36 -16.29
N ILE A 39 0.57 9.52 -15.36
CA ILE A 39 0.66 9.02 -13.98
C ILE A 39 -0.18 7.75 -13.85
N LYS A 40 0.32 6.76 -13.12
CA LYS A 40 -0.43 5.55 -12.76
C LYS A 40 -0.35 5.31 -11.27
N VAL A 41 -1.51 5.11 -10.65
CA VAL A 41 -1.63 4.61 -9.28
C VAL A 41 -1.77 3.09 -9.35
N ILE A 42 -0.93 2.37 -8.60
CA ILE A 42 -0.90 0.91 -8.56
C ILE A 42 -1.13 0.48 -7.12
N TYR A 43 -2.16 -0.35 -6.89
CA TYR A 43 -2.43 -0.96 -5.59
C TYR A 43 -1.89 -2.39 -5.58
N LEU A 44 -1.19 -2.72 -4.51
CA LEU A 44 -0.70 -4.08 -4.26
C LEU A 44 -1.53 -4.69 -3.14
N ASP A 45 -1.84 -5.98 -3.27
CA ASP A 45 -2.53 -6.77 -2.24
C ASP A 45 -1.62 -7.89 -1.69
N GLY A 46 -2.12 -8.70 -0.75
CA GLY A 46 -1.33 -9.77 -0.15
C GLY A 46 -0.80 -10.82 -1.13
N LYS A 47 -1.37 -10.93 -2.33
CA LYS A 47 -0.93 -11.86 -3.40
C LYS A 47 0.35 -11.37 -4.06
N ASP A 48 0.58 -10.06 -4.07
CA ASP A 48 1.80 -9.45 -4.61
C ASP A 48 3.01 -9.60 -3.67
N VAL A 49 2.78 -10.07 -2.43
CA VAL A 49 3.84 -10.19 -1.43
C VAL A 49 4.42 -11.60 -1.39
N ILE A 50 5.66 -11.73 -1.86
CA ILE A 50 6.46 -12.94 -1.67
C ILE A 50 6.99 -12.96 -0.24
N ARG A 51 6.35 -13.78 0.61
CA ARG A 51 6.78 -14.02 2.00
C ARG A 51 7.47 -15.37 2.12
N HIS A 52 8.50 -15.44 2.97
CA HIS A 52 9.14 -16.70 3.34
C HIS A 52 8.11 -17.66 3.96
N ARG A 53 8.26 -18.97 3.71
CA ARG A 53 7.29 -20.01 4.16
C ARG A 53 6.97 -19.89 5.65
N LEU A 54 8.00 -19.77 6.50
CA LEU A 54 7.84 -19.66 7.94
C LEU A 54 7.01 -18.43 8.35
N VAL A 55 7.20 -17.29 7.68
CA VAL A 55 6.43 -16.07 7.97
C VAL A 55 4.95 -16.27 7.63
N LYS A 56 4.65 -16.93 6.51
CA LYS A 56 3.27 -17.29 6.17
C LYS A 56 2.64 -18.21 7.21
N ASP A 57 3.38 -19.21 7.69
CA ASP A 57 2.89 -20.15 8.70
C ASP A 57 2.60 -19.44 10.04
N ILE A 58 3.46 -18.50 10.45
CA ILE A 58 3.25 -17.66 11.64
C ILE A 58 1.99 -16.80 11.47
N ILE A 59 1.84 -16.09 10.34
CA ILE A 59 0.65 -15.26 10.07
C ILE A 59 -0.63 -16.10 10.14
N LYS A 60 -0.65 -17.27 9.50
CA LYS A 60 -1.78 -18.20 9.53
C LYS A 60 -2.12 -18.69 10.93
N ALA A 61 -1.13 -18.90 11.79
CA ALA A 61 -1.35 -19.30 13.16
C ALA A 61 -2.06 -18.18 13.97
N TYR A 62 -1.63 -16.92 13.80
CA TYR A 62 -2.26 -15.78 14.47
C TYR A 62 -3.67 -15.48 13.94
N ALA A 63 -3.90 -15.61 12.64
CA ALA A 63 -5.22 -15.39 12.03
C ALA A 63 -6.31 -16.30 12.65
N LYS A 64 -5.96 -17.56 12.97
CA LYS A 64 -6.87 -18.53 13.61
C LYS A 64 -7.30 -18.14 15.03
N VAL A 65 -6.48 -17.34 15.73
CA VAL A 65 -6.75 -16.91 17.11
C VAL A 65 -7.43 -15.55 17.14
N GLY A 66 -7.02 -14.63 16.25
CA GLY A 66 -7.44 -13.23 16.26
C GLY A 66 -8.67 -12.87 15.43
N GLY A 67 -9.24 -13.78 14.63
CA GLY A 67 -10.41 -13.51 13.78
C GLY A 67 -10.16 -12.49 12.66
N GLY A 68 -8.90 -12.14 12.37
CA GLY A 68 -8.53 -11.21 11.31
C GLY A 68 -8.50 -11.90 9.95
N GLU A 69 -9.19 -11.33 8.98
CA GLU A 69 -9.16 -11.73 7.57
C GLU A 69 -7.72 -11.67 7.01
N GLU A 70 -7.40 -12.60 6.11
CA GLU A 70 -6.08 -12.70 5.45
C GLU A 70 -5.69 -11.36 4.77
N LEU A 71 -4.51 -10.84 5.11
CA LEU A 71 -3.85 -9.69 4.46
C LEU A 71 -3.11 -10.06 3.17
#